data_AF-A0A016QUG9-F1
#
_entry.id   AF-A0A016QUG9-F1
#
_cell.length_a   1.000
_cell.length_b   1.000
_cell.length_c   1.000
_cell.angle_alpha   90.00
_cell.angle_beta   90.00
_cell.angle_gamma   90.00
#
_symmetry.space_group_name_H-M   'P 1'
#
loop_
_entity.id
_entity.type
_entity.pdbx_description
1 polymer ?
#
loop_
_entity_poly.entity_id
_entity_poly.type
_entity_poly.pdbx_seq_one_letter_code
_entity_poly.pdbx_strand_id
1 'polypeptide(L)'
;MKELLYFSPVRLLSLFLTLLSLLALTLPSPARAGNLTLVYHQIGQQGGVTLGMPAETLRRRVLNLRAQGYLFVTSSEVLTYPHPVKTASLRFDDGFESIYRVAFPVLRELGVRATVYPILDLIGQPGHMTQAQLDELRAAGWEIGSHTRTHAALIDLAPRRLAWELGPGEAALPCVAYPFYLQDARVRRAARQSFTCGAGGAFGVRGEPYALPGPLASPWDDWLLPLRAGAGLDLRVPVLLGLGGNVLLGAPGAAQAAPPLWNPAAFELVGSGALSLGWQGGVRDTRLLVRQGSLMLGLNFLRGRETYGGATLAYNLAPVTLAMGYGTRGPVAGVAVALGGYGEVWGRYLDGSSAVGAELIPLNYLRLKAEYTLAPAGALRGEAQYALPVLPGEGRPVRVLLGYDRGWYAGGTLRLGANSASLTSRLDRLSFGVRVQTLW
;
A
#
# COMPACT_ATOMS: atom_id res chain seq x y z
N MET A 1 -43.51 12.65 -21.55
CA MET A 1 -43.17 13.86 -20.77
C MET A 1 -43.31 13.53 -19.29
N LYS A 2 -42.23 13.75 -18.52
CA LYS A 2 -42.14 13.79 -17.04
C LYS A 2 -42.28 12.47 -16.26
N GLU A 3 -41.27 11.60 -16.36
CA GLU A 3 -40.70 11.03 -15.13
C GLU A 3 -39.52 11.92 -14.73
N LEU A 4 -39.81 12.96 -13.94
CA LEU A 4 -38.75 13.72 -13.29
C LEU A 4 -38.09 12.79 -12.27
N LEU A 5 -36.75 12.68 -12.37
CA LEU A 5 -35.85 12.12 -11.37
C LEU A 5 -36.15 12.69 -9.97
N TYR A 6 -37.07 12.06 -9.24
CA TYR A 6 -37.37 12.41 -7.86
C TYR A 6 -36.30 11.76 -6.97
N PHE A 7 -35.15 12.41 -6.86
CA PHE A 7 -34.16 12.05 -5.85
C PHE A 7 -34.76 12.33 -4.48
N SER A 8 -34.81 11.31 -3.59
CA SER A 8 -35.26 11.57 -2.23
C SER A 8 -34.34 12.61 -1.57
N PRO A 9 -34.86 13.51 -0.72
CA PRO A 9 -34.06 14.54 -0.05
C PRO A 9 -32.88 13.93 0.73
N VAL A 10 -33.02 12.69 1.22
CA VAL A 10 -31.95 11.92 1.88
C VAL A 10 -30.83 11.52 0.89
N ARG A 11 -31.16 11.16 -0.35
CA ARG A 11 -30.17 10.85 -1.40
C ARG A 11 -29.45 12.09 -1.91
N LEU A 12 -30.15 13.21 -2.05
CA LEU A 12 -29.54 14.50 -2.37
C LEU A 12 -28.63 14.98 -1.25
N LEU A 13 -29.03 14.82 0.01
CA LEU A 13 -28.20 15.16 1.16
C LEU A 13 -26.97 14.25 1.29
N SER A 14 -27.12 12.94 1.09
CA SER A 14 -25.96 12.02 1.06
C SER A 14 -25.04 12.30 -0.12
N LEU A 15 -25.57 12.56 -1.33
CA LEU A 15 -24.76 12.89 -2.49
C LEU A 15 -24.04 14.22 -2.28
N PHE A 16 -24.73 15.22 -1.72
CA PHE A 16 -24.18 16.52 -1.37
C PHE A 16 -23.10 16.40 -0.29
N LEU A 17 -23.34 15.67 0.81
CA LEU A 17 -22.34 15.44 1.85
C LEU A 17 -21.16 14.61 1.34
N THR A 18 -21.38 13.64 0.45
CA THR A 18 -20.30 12.86 -0.18
C THR A 18 -19.50 13.73 -1.15
N LEU A 19 -20.16 14.58 -1.94
CA LEU A 19 -19.49 15.57 -2.79
C LEU A 19 -18.77 16.61 -1.95
N LEU A 20 -19.32 17.08 -0.83
CA LEU A 20 -18.71 18.05 0.08
C LEU A 20 -17.51 17.44 0.82
N SER A 21 -17.57 16.14 1.15
CA SER A 21 -16.47 15.38 1.75
C SER A 21 -15.35 15.12 0.75
N LEU A 22 -15.70 14.74 -0.48
CA LEU A 22 -14.77 14.64 -1.61
C LEU A 22 -14.19 16.02 -1.94
N LEU A 23 -15.02 17.07 -1.91
CA LEU A 23 -14.59 18.44 -2.15
C LEU A 23 -13.67 18.90 -1.02
N ALA A 24 -13.92 18.56 0.24
CA ALA A 24 -13.05 18.84 1.39
C ALA A 24 -11.73 18.03 1.36
N LEU A 25 -11.72 16.84 0.73
CA LEU A 25 -10.51 16.08 0.41
C LEU A 25 -9.74 16.68 -0.79
N THR A 26 -10.41 17.47 -1.64
CA THR A 26 -9.79 18.18 -2.79
C THR A 26 -9.57 19.68 -2.55
N LEU A 27 -10.15 20.25 -1.50
CA LEU A 27 -9.91 21.63 -1.11
C LEU A 27 -8.43 21.66 -0.77
N PRO A 28 -7.65 22.54 -1.42
CA PRO A 28 -6.29 22.75 -1.00
C PRO A 28 -6.38 23.32 0.41
N SER A 29 -6.31 22.45 1.43
CA SER A 29 -5.46 22.81 2.57
C SER A 29 -4.21 23.29 1.90
N PRO A 30 -3.83 24.59 2.02
CA PRO A 30 -2.72 25.13 1.28
C PRO A 30 -1.64 24.10 1.45
N ALA A 31 -1.23 23.47 0.34
CA ALA A 31 -0.14 22.54 0.37
C ALA A 31 1.08 23.43 0.60
N ARG A 32 1.22 23.85 1.86
CA ARG A 32 2.30 24.63 2.40
C ARG A 32 3.40 23.59 2.52
N ALA A 33 4.04 23.34 1.38
CA ALA A 33 5.41 22.91 1.27
C ALA A 33 5.81 21.84 2.33
N GLY A 34 5.48 20.58 2.03
CA GLY A 34 6.03 19.43 2.75
C GLY A 34 7.21 18.82 1.99
N ASN A 35 7.54 17.58 2.34
CA ASN A 35 8.55 16.81 1.63
C ASN A 35 8.02 16.19 0.33
N LEU A 36 8.79 16.33 -0.75
CA LEU A 36 8.59 15.64 -2.01
C LEU A 36 9.63 14.52 -2.17
N THR A 37 9.18 13.28 -2.20
CA THR A 37 10.05 12.13 -2.43
C THR A 37 9.97 11.66 -3.88
N LEU A 38 11.11 11.32 -4.46
CA LEU A 38 11.23 10.61 -5.73
C LEU A 38 12.10 9.37 -5.53
N VAL A 39 11.58 8.20 -5.89
CA VAL A 39 12.28 6.93 -5.77
C VAL A 39 12.75 6.45 -7.13
N TYR A 40 14.04 6.15 -7.25
CA TYR A 40 14.72 5.65 -8.44
C TYR A 40 15.34 4.29 -8.15
N HIS A 41 15.71 3.55 -9.20
CA HIS A 41 16.43 2.29 -9.09
C HIS A 41 17.73 2.38 -9.89
N GLN A 42 17.67 2.25 -11.22
CA GLN A 42 18.83 2.39 -12.11
C GLN A 42 18.84 3.75 -12.81
N ILE A 43 20.04 4.31 -12.99
CA ILE A 43 20.27 5.57 -13.71
C ILE A 43 21.25 5.35 -14.87
N GLY A 44 20.97 5.92 -16.04
CA GLY A 44 21.82 5.82 -17.23
C GLY A 44 21.49 4.64 -18.15
N GLN A 45 20.50 3.82 -17.80
CA GLN A 45 19.95 2.78 -18.65
C GLN A 45 18.47 3.05 -18.94
N GLN A 46 18.00 2.71 -20.14
CA GLN A 46 16.57 2.61 -20.40
C GLN A 46 16.13 1.18 -20.08
N GLY A 47 15.34 1.01 -19.02
CA GLY A 47 14.91 -0.29 -18.52
C GLY A 47 13.54 -0.22 -17.86
N GLY A 48 12.52 -0.79 -18.51
CA GLY A 48 11.13 -0.71 -18.03
C GLY A 48 10.58 0.72 -17.95
N VAL A 49 9.38 0.87 -17.39
CA VAL A 49 8.69 2.18 -17.30
C VAL A 49 9.20 3.02 -16.11
N THR A 50 9.66 2.37 -15.04
CA THR A 50 10.00 3.03 -13.76
C THR A 50 11.33 2.59 -13.14
N LEU A 51 11.98 1.54 -13.67
CA LEU A 51 13.18 0.94 -13.07
C LEU A 51 14.49 1.52 -13.63
N GLY A 52 14.50 2.06 -14.83
CA GLY A 52 15.65 2.69 -15.47
C GLY A 52 15.32 4.10 -15.96
N MET A 53 16.16 5.07 -15.60
CA MET A 53 15.97 6.46 -16.00
C MET A 53 17.23 7.09 -16.62
N PRO A 54 17.11 7.88 -17.69
CA PRO A 54 18.24 8.64 -18.23
C PRO A 54 18.80 9.66 -17.21
N ALA A 55 20.12 9.80 -17.16
CA ALA A 55 20.80 10.77 -16.30
C ALA A 55 20.33 12.22 -16.53
N GLU A 56 20.04 12.58 -17.78
CA GLU A 56 19.54 13.91 -18.13
C GLU A 56 18.16 14.19 -17.53
N THR A 57 17.32 13.16 -17.38
CA THR A 57 16.01 13.30 -16.74
C THR A 57 16.16 13.52 -15.24
N LEU A 58 17.11 12.84 -14.59
CA LEU A 58 17.46 13.10 -13.19
C LEU A 58 17.93 14.56 -13.00
N ARG A 59 18.87 15.02 -13.83
CA ARG A 59 19.36 16.41 -13.82
C ARG A 59 18.22 17.41 -13.98
N ARG A 60 17.37 17.24 -14.99
CA ARG A 60 16.22 18.12 -15.26
C ARG A 60 15.28 18.22 -14.06
N ARG A 61 14.95 17.09 -13.43
CA ARG A 61 14.05 17.07 -12.25
C ARG A 61 14.66 17.79 -11.06
N VAL A 62 15.95 17.59 -10.80
CA VAL A 62 16.66 18.29 -9.72
C VAL A 62 16.65 19.80 -9.93
N LEU A 63 16.97 20.25 -11.15
CA LEU A 63 16.95 21.67 -11.49
C LEU A 63 15.54 22.27 -11.36
N ASN A 64 14.50 21.54 -11.78
CA ASN A 64 13.11 21.98 -11.64
C ASN A 64 12.70 22.16 -10.17
N LEU A 65 13.02 21.18 -9.31
CA LEU A 65 12.72 21.27 -7.88
C LEU A 65 13.50 22.40 -7.20
N ARG A 66 14.79 22.58 -7.55
CA ARG A 66 15.60 23.69 -7.07
C ARG A 66 14.99 25.04 -7.45
N ALA A 67 14.57 25.21 -8.70
CA ALA A 67 13.91 26.43 -9.17
C ALA A 67 12.60 26.73 -8.41
N GLN A 68 11.96 25.70 -7.85
CA GLN A 68 10.76 25.82 -7.00
C GLN A 68 11.06 26.01 -5.50
N GLY A 69 12.33 26.15 -5.12
CA GLY A 69 12.78 26.43 -3.75
C GLY A 69 12.88 25.19 -2.86
N TYR A 70 13.01 23.99 -3.43
CA TYR A 70 13.19 22.76 -2.65
C TYR A 70 14.63 22.59 -2.15
N LEU A 71 14.77 22.30 -0.85
CA LEU A 71 16.02 21.88 -0.23
C LEU A 71 16.18 20.36 -0.34
N PHE A 72 17.31 19.89 -0.84
CA PHE A 72 17.56 18.46 -0.95
C PHE A 72 18.09 17.89 0.36
N VAL A 73 17.42 16.87 0.87
CA VAL A 73 17.66 16.27 2.19
C VAL A 73 17.65 14.74 2.10
N THR A 74 18.32 14.08 3.04
CA THR A 74 18.27 12.62 3.16
C THR A 74 16.95 12.16 3.79
N SER A 75 16.69 10.85 3.79
CA SER A 75 15.39 10.33 4.23
C SER A 75 15.16 10.49 5.74
N SER A 76 16.20 10.36 6.56
CA SER A 76 16.09 10.68 7.99
C SER A 76 15.95 12.18 8.24
N GLU A 77 16.66 13.02 7.49
CA GLU A 77 16.61 14.47 7.61
C GLU A 77 15.21 15.02 7.33
N VAL A 78 14.43 14.42 6.42
CA VAL A 78 13.02 14.81 6.16
C VAL A 78 12.21 14.94 7.46
N LEU A 79 12.47 14.09 8.46
CA LEU A 79 11.73 14.08 9.72
C LEU A 79 12.08 15.26 10.65
N THR A 80 13.20 15.93 10.39
CA THR A 80 13.73 17.01 11.23
C THR A 80 13.31 18.40 10.76
N TYR A 81 12.90 18.54 9.49
CA TYR A 81 12.50 19.84 8.95
C TYR A 81 11.05 20.17 9.32
N PRO A 82 10.81 21.33 9.97
CA PRO A 82 9.46 21.74 10.32
C PRO A 82 8.68 22.17 9.06
N HIS A 83 7.37 21.96 9.08
CA HIS A 83 6.50 22.62 8.11
C HIS A 83 6.58 24.15 8.28
N PRO A 84 6.59 24.96 7.20
CA PRO A 84 6.34 24.62 5.80
C PRO A 84 7.62 24.60 4.94
N VAL A 85 8.75 24.07 5.43
CA VAL A 85 9.98 24.00 4.61
C VAL A 85 9.78 23.01 3.46
N LYS A 86 10.04 23.47 2.22
CA LYS A 86 10.05 22.61 1.02
C LYS A 86 11.30 21.75 1.03
N THR A 87 11.15 20.45 1.26
CA THR A 87 12.26 19.49 1.14
C THR A 87 12.02 18.50 0.01
N ALA A 88 13.08 18.10 -0.67
CA ALA A 88 13.07 17.05 -1.68
C ALA A 88 14.00 15.93 -1.25
N SER A 89 13.51 14.70 -1.25
CA SER A 89 14.30 13.51 -0.93
C SER A 89 14.39 12.62 -2.16
N LEU A 90 15.61 12.45 -2.66
CA LEU A 90 15.92 11.51 -3.73
C LEU A 90 16.36 10.20 -3.09
N ARG A 91 15.65 9.12 -3.42
CA ARG A 91 15.92 7.77 -2.92
C ARG A 91 16.30 6.86 -4.06
N PHE A 92 17.31 6.03 -3.83
CA PHE A 92 17.73 5.00 -4.76
C PHE A 92 17.61 3.64 -4.09
N ASP A 93 16.71 2.80 -4.59
CA ASP A 93 16.48 1.46 -4.05
C ASP A 93 17.42 0.44 -4.74
N ASP A 94 17.49 -0.77 -4.18
CA ASP A 94 18.30 -1.93 -4.59
C ASP A 94 19.83 -1.83 -4.47
N GLY A 95 20.41 -0.63 -4.59
CA GLY A 95 21.86 -0.44 -4.49
C GLY A 95 22.63 -0.80 -5.76
N PHE A 96 22.02 -0.63 -6.93
CA PHE A 96 22.67 -0.82 -8.23
C PHE A 96 23.95 0.03 -8.39
N GLU A 97 24.96 -0.55 -9.01
CA GLU A 97 26.25 0.14 -9.28
C GLU A 97 26.07 1.39 -10.15
N SER A 98 25.03 1.42 -11.00
CA SER A 98 24.71 2.59 -11.84
C SER A 98 24.43 3.87 -11.04
N ILE A 99 23.98 3.74 -9.79
CA ILE A 99 23.77 4.88 -8.89
C ILE A 99 25.12 5.56 -8.62
N TYR A 100 26.14 4.78 -8.26
CA TYR A 100 27.49 5.30 -8.03
C TYR A 100 28.16 5.79 -9.32
N ARG A 101 28.07 5.04 -10.42
CA ARG A 101 28.76 5.39 -11.67
C ARG A 101 28.15 6.56 -12.43
N VAL A 102 26.84 6.78 -12.30
CA VAL A 102 26.10 7.74 -13.15
C VAL A 102 25.37 8.78 -12.31
N ALA A 103 24.54 8.37 -11.34
CA ALA A 103 23.74 9.31 -10.57
C ALA A 103 24.59 10.19 -9.66
N PHE A 104 25.57 9.59 -8.97
CA PHE A 104 26.42 10.28 -8.01
C PHE A 104 27.24 11.41 -8.64
N PRO A 105 27.95 11.25 -9.78
CA PRO A 105 28.61 12.36 -10.46
C PRO A 105 27.67 13.52 -10.81
N VAL A 106 26.48 13.21 -11.37
CA VAL A 106 25.48 14.23 -11.74
C VAL A 106 25.02 15.01 -10.52
N LEU A 107 24.68 14.33 -9.43
CA LEU A 107 24.21 14.98 -8.21
C LEU A 107 25.33 15.72 -7.48
N ARG A 108 26.58 15.23 -7.54
CA ARG A 108 27.76 15.90 -6.99
C ARG A 108 28.02 17.23 -7.70
N GLU A 109 27.96 17.27 -9.02
CA GLU A 109 28.06 18.52 -9.81
C GLU A 109 26.97 19.54 -9.42
N LEU A 110 25.79 19.05 -9.07
CA LEU A 110 24.67 19.89 -8.64
C LEU A 110 24.72 20.23 -7.14
N GLY A 111 25.64 19.67 -6.35
CA GLY A 111 25.70 19.84 -4.89
C GLY A 111 24.47 19.25 -4.17
N VAL A 112 23.96 18.12 -4.66
CA VAL A 112 22.77 17.43 -4.11
C VAL A 112 23.16 16.14 -3.41
N ARG A 113 22.68 15.98 -2.18
CA ARG A 113 22.77 14.74 -1.40
C ARG A 113 21.51 13.91 -1.61
N ALA A 114 21.62 12.59 -1.44
CA ALA A 114 20.51 11.66 -1.60
C ALA A 114 20.60 10.51 -0.57
N THR A 115 19.64 9.60 -0.63
CA THR A 115 19.64 8.36 0.16
C THR A 115 19.72 7.15 -0.76
N VAL A 116 20.54 6.18 -0.42
CA VAL A 116 20.57 4.87 -1.09
C VAL A 116 20.21 3.76 -0.12
N TYR A 117 19.37 2.83 -0.57
CA TYR A 117 18.92 1.65 0.15
C TYR A 117 19.46 0.41 -0.56
N PRO A 118 20.68 -0.06 -0.24
CA PRO A 118 21.19 -1.31 -0.77
C PRO A 118 20.49 -2.53 -0.17
N ILE A 119 20.30 -3.56 -1.00
CA ILE A 119 19.99 -4.91 -0.51
C ILE A 119 21.27 -5.46 0.11
N LEU A 120 21.25 -5.73 1.42
CA LEU A 120 22.49 -5.93 2.18
C LEU A 120 23.29 -7.14 1.68
N ASP A 121 22.62 -8.24 1.36
CA ASP A 121 23.29 -9.47 0.90
C ASP A 121 23.76 -9.37 -0.57
N LEU A 122 23.45 -8.27 -1.28
CA LEU A 122 23.93 -8.01 -2.66
C LEU A 122 25.07 -6.99 -2.72
N ILE A 123 25.50 -6.41 -1.60
CA ILE A 123 26.65 -5.49 -1.58
C ILE A 123 27.90 -6.22 -2.09
N GLY A 124 28.57 -5.63 -3.08
CA GLY A 124 29.75 -6.20 -3.74
C GLY A 124 29.48 -7.31 -4.76
N GLN A 125 28.22 -7.70 -4.96
CA GLN A 125 27.84 -8.65 -6.01
C GLN A 125 27.80 -7.96 -7.39
N PRO A 126 27.91 -8.71 -8.50
CA PRO A 126 27.83 -8.14 -9.84
C PRO A 126 26.59 -7.25 -10.04
N GLY A 127 26.80 -6.06 -10.60
CA GLY A 127 25.75 -5.07 -10.85
C GLY A 127 25.32 -4.23 -9.63
N HIS A 128 25.87 -4.50 -8.44
CA HIS A 128 25.55 -3.79 -7.20
C HIS A 128 26.80 -3.08 -6.66
N MET A 129 26.57 -2.04 -5.84
CA MET A 129 27.67 -1.26 -5.29
C MET A 129 28.53 -2.07 -4.31
N THR A 130 29.83 -1.80 -4.29
CA THR A 130 30.76 -2.32 -3.29
C THR A 130 30.69 -1.51 -1.99
N GLN A 131 31.23 -2.08 -0.90
CA GLN A 131 31.32 -1.35 0.37
C GLN A 131 32.13 -0.05 0.22
N ALA A 132 33.24 -0.07 -0.53
CA ALA A 132 34.06 1.11 -0.78
C ALA A 132 33.29 2.23 -1.50
N GLN A 133 32.44 1.88 -2.47
CA GLN A 133 31.57 2.85 -3.16
C GLN A 133 30.53 3.45 -2.20
N LEU A 134 29.92 2.63 -1.34
CA LEU A 134 28.98 3.12 -0.31
C LEU A 134 29.67 4.04 0.70
N ASP A 135 30.92 3.75 1.07
CA ASP A 135 31.69 4.58 1.98
C ASP A 135 32.05 5.93 1.36
N GLU A 136 32.36 5.98 0.06
CA GLU A 136 32.56 7.25 -0.68
C GLU A 136 31.27 8.07 -0.76
N LEU A 137 30.12 7.45 -1.04
CA LEU A 137 28.82 8.13 -1.00
C LEU A 137 28.57 8.73 0.39
N ARG A 138 28.83 7.97 1.45
CA ARG A 138 28.69 8.43 2.83
C ARG A 138 29.62 9.61 3.14
N ALA A 139 30.88 9.55 2.69
CA ALA A 139 31.84 10.65 2.83
C ALA A 139 31.40 11.91 2.08
N ALA A 140 30.66 11.77 0.99
CA ALA A 140 30.02 12.88 0.26
C ALA A 140 28.69 13.35 0.88
N GLY A 141 28.32 12.86 2.06
CA GLY A 141 27.13 13.25 2.81
C GLY A 141 25.84 12.57 2.38
N TRP A 142 25.90 11.52 1.55
CA TRP A 142 24.73 10.70 1.26
C TRP A 142 24.39 9.80 2.46
N GLU A 143 23.10 9.52 2.60
CA GLU A 143 22.61 8.56 3.59
C GLU A 143 22.59 7.15 3.00
N ILE A 144 23.11 6.18 3.76
CA ILE A 144 23.02 4.76 3.43
C ILE A 144 22.00 4.12 4.37
N GLY A 145 20.87 3.68 3.83
CA GLY A 145 19.84 2.93 4.56
C GLY A 145 19.92 1.42 4.30
N SER A 146 18.84 0.70 4.58
CA SER A 146 18.67 -0.73 4.27
C SER A 146 17.51 -0.96 3.30
N HIS A 147 17.68 -1.85 2.31
CA HIS A 147 16.57 -2.42 1.54
C HIS A 147 16.29 -3.88 1.93
N THR A 148 16.41 -4.15 3.23
CA THR A 148 16.43 -5.49 3.84
C THR A 148 17.62 -6.33 3.40
N ARG A 149 17.70 -7.54 3.93
CA ARG A 149 18.79 -8.47 3.62
C ARG A 149 18.68 -9.04 2.22
N THR A 150 17.53 -9.60 1.88
CA THR A 150 17.34 -10.35 0.62
C THR A 150 16.21 -9.81 -0.25
N HIS A 151 15.73 -8.59 0.01
CA HIS A 151 14.62 -7.99 -0.74
C HIS A 151 13.30 -8.80 -0.66
N ALA A 152 13.03 -9.45 0.48
CA ALA A 152 11.83 -10.28 0.64
C ALA A 152 10.55 -9.44 0.83
N ALA A 153 9.42 -9.95 0.36
CA ALA A 153 8.10 -9.34 0.61
C ALA A 153 7.72 -9.48 2.10
N LEU A 154 8.05 -8.45 2.89
CA LEU A 154 7.99 -8.50 4.36
C LEU A 154 6.61 -8.86 4.93
N ILE A 155 5.54 -8.42 4.26
CA ILE A 155 4.15 -8.72 4.67
C ILE A 155 3.79 -10.20 4.59
N ASP A 156 4.57 -11.01 3.87
CA ASP A 156 4.34 -12.44 3.73
C ASP A 156 5.16 -13.25 4.76
N LEU A 157 5.94 -12.61 5.65
CA LEU A 157 6.87 -13.29 6.54
C LEU A 157 6.30 -13.51 7.96
N ALA A 158 6.67 -14.64 8.54
CA ALA A 158 6.46 -14.94 9.95
C ALA A 158 7.46 -14.15 10.83
N PRO A 159 7.16 -13.89 12.11
CA PRO A 159 7.91 -12.93 12.94
C PRO A 159 9.42 -13.13 12.98
N ARG A 160 9.91 -14.37 13.10
CA ARG A 160 11.34 -14.66 13.17
C ARG A 160 12.08 -14.27 11.88
N ARG A 161 11.51 -14.57 10.71
CA ARG A 161 12.12 -14.22 9.42
C ARG A 161 11.97 -12.73 9.13
N LEU A 162 10.84 -12.13 9.51
CA LEU A 162 10.64 -10.69 9.42
C LEU A 162 11.72 -9.92 10.21
N ALA A 163 11.97 -10.32 11.45
CA ALA A 163 13.02 -9.70 12.28
C ALA A 163 14.42 -9.88 11.67
N TRP A 164 14.70 -11.06 11.09
CA TRP A 164 15.98 -11.32 10.40
C TRP A 164 16.16 -10.43 9.16
N GLU A 165 15.14 -10.27 8.32
CA GLU A 165 15.19 -9.37 7.15
C GLU A 165 15.43 -7.90 7.53
N LEU A 166 14.88 -7.49 8.67
CA LEU A 166 15.00 -6.12 9.21
C LEU A 166 16.20 -5.95 10.15
N GLY A 167 17.05 -6.97 10.29
CA GLY A 167 18.32 -6.86 11.01
C GLY A 167 19.34 -6.14 10.11
N PRO A 168 19.82 -4.94 10.47
CA PRO A 168 20.70 -4.13 9.61
C PRO A 168 22.12 -4.69 9.44
N GLY A 169 22.40 -5.87 10.02
CA GLY A 169 23.75 -6.44 10.09
C GLY A 169 24.56 -5.77 11.20
N GLU A 170 25.85 -5.55 10.96
CA GLU A 170 26.78 -4.97 11.94
C GLU A 170 26.76 -3.43 11.96
N ALA A 171 26.18 -2.77 10.94
CA ALA A 171 26.14 -1.32 10.83
C ALA A 171 24.81 -0.74 11.33
N ALA A 172 24.87 0.34 12.10
CA ALA A 172 23.69 1.14 12.42
C ALA A 172 23.25 1.93 11.17
N LEU A 173 22.11 1.54 10.59
CA LEU A 173 21.52 2.20 9.42
C LEU A 173 20.31 3.02 9.87
N PRO A 174 20.15 4.29 9.45
CA PRO A 174 19.13 5.17 10.00
C PRO A 174 17.72 4.78 9.56
N CYS A 175 17.56 4.30 8.33
CA CYS A 175 16.26 4.08 7.71
C CYS A 175 16.21 2.79 6.88
N VAL A 176 15.02 2.25 6.71
CA VAL A 176 14.73 1.11 5.82
C VAL A 176 13.76 1.50 4.71
N ALA A 177 13.98 1.04 3.49
CA ALA A 177 12.97 1.04 2.43
C ALA A 177 12.36 -0.36 2.32
N TYR A 178 11.03 -0.47 2.36
CA TYR A 178 10.35 -1.76 2.33
C TYR A 178 10.29 -2.31 0.90
N PRO A 179 10.79 -3.53 0.65
CA PRO A 179 10.72 -4.17 -0.66
C PRO A 179 9.31 -4.16 -1.24
N PHE A 180 9.20 -3.88 -2.54
CA PHE A 180 7.93 -3.78 -3.27
C PHE A 180 6.95 -2.75 -2.71
N TYR A 181 7.43 -1.85 -1.85
CA TYR A 181 6.62 -0.89 -1.08
C TYR A 181 5.64 -1.52 -0.08
N LEU A 182 5.81 -2.80 0.22
CA LEU A 182 4.87 -3.57 1.02
C LEU A 182 5.21 -3.48 2.50
N GLN A 183 4.25 -2.97 3.27
CA GLN A 183 4.36 -2.87 4.71
C GLN A 183 2.97 -2.99 5.35
N ASP A 184 2.93 -3.50 6.57
CA ASP A 184 1.76 -3.56 7.44
C ASP A 184 2.15 -3.16 8.87
N ALA A 185 1.22 -3.20 9.82
CA ALA A 185 1.53 -2.78 11.19
C ALA A 185 2.65 -3.61 11.83
N ARG A 186 2.77 -4.89 11.45
CA ARG A 186 3.81 -5.81 11.96
C ARG A 186 5.17 -5.42 11.42
N VAL A 187 5.27 -5.15 10.12
CA VAL A 187 6.49 -4.69 9.46
C VAL A 187 6.94 -3.36 10.08
N ARG A 188 6.03 -2.40 10.25
CA ARG A 188 6.36 -1.10 10.88
C ARG A 188 6.82 -1.24 12.32
N ARG A 189 6.19 -2.11 13.12
CA ARG A 189 6.62 -2.39 14.50
C ARG A 189 7.98 -3.07 14.56
N ALA A 190 8.25 -4.02 13.68
CA ALA A 190 9.56 -4.67 13.61
C ALA A 190 10.65 -3.67 13.18
N ALA A 191 10.36 -2.82 12.20
CA ALA A 191 11.30 -1.80 11.73
C ALA A 191 11.69 -0.79 12.84
N ARG A 192 10.76 -0.45 13.74
CA ARG A 192 11.03 0.42 14.91
C ARG A 192 12.11 -0.10 15.85
N GLN A 193 12.40 -1.39 15.83
CA GLN A 193 13.40 -1.99 16.71
C GLN A 193 14.83 -1.73 16.20
N SER A 194 15.00 -1.47 14.91
CA SER A 194 16.32 -1.36 14.25
C SER A 194 16.57 -0.03 13.55
N PHE A 195 15.51 0.71 13.22
CA PHE A 195 15.59 1.91 12.38
C PHE A 195 14.83 3.08 13.01
N THR A 196 15.22 4.30 12.64
CA THR A 196 14.52 5.54 13.01
C THR A 196 13.40 5.91 12.03
N CYS A 197 13.50 5.44 10.78
CA CYS A 197 12.49 5.67 9.75
C CYS A 197 12.31 4.49 8.79
N GLY A 198 11.17 4.47 8.09
CA GLY A 198 10.75 3.43 7.16
C GLY A 198 10.00 4.02 5.96
N ALA A 199 10.44 3.69 4.75
CA ALA A 199 9.86 4.15 3.50
C ALA A 199 9.01 3.06 2.83
N GLY A 200 7.79 3.43 2.43
CA GLY A 200 6.81 2.56 1.78
C GLY A 200 6.21 3.18 0.52
N GLY A 201 4.97 2.80 0.18
CA GLY A 201 4.37 3.06 -1.13
C GLY A 201 3.94 4.48 -1.46
N ALA A 202 3.33 4.59 -2.65
CA ALA A 202 3.02 5.85 -3.33
C ALA A 202 2.05 6.77 -2.56
N PHE A 203 1.23 6.22 -1.66
CA PHE A 203 0.30 6.95 -0.80
C PHE A 203 0.66 6.68 0.67
N GLY A 204 1.88 7.02 1.07
CA GLY A 204 2.30 6.92 2.47
C GLY A 204 1.40 7.73 3.42
N VAL A 205 1.41 7.36 4.69
CA VAL A 205 0.70 8.11 5.73
C VAL A 205 1.50 9.37 6.06
N ARG A 206 0.91 10.55 5.89
CA ARG A 206 1.61 11.81 6.18
C ARG A 206 2.01 11.85 7.66
N GLY A 207 3.28 12.18 7.93
CA GLY A 207 3.80 12.36 9.28
C GLY A 207 4.09 11.07 10.05
N GLU A 208 4.06 9.90 9.42
CA GLU A 208 4.48 8.64 10.07
C GLU A 208 5.93 8.29 9.71
N PRO A 209 6.88 8.27 10.67
CA PRO A 209 8.28 7.98 10.40
C PRO A 209 8.54 6.63 9.73
N TYR A 210 7.66 5.65 9.95
CA TYR A 210 7.77 4.28 9.43
C TYR A 210 6.81 3.98 8.28
N ALA A 211 6.22 5.02 7.68
CA ALA A 211 5.39 4.90 6.48
C ALA A 211 5.62 6.11 5.56
N LEU A 212 6.89 6.54 5.45
CA LEU A 212 7.27 7.65 4.59
C LEU A 212 6.85 7.35 3.15
N PRO A 213 6.21 8.30 2.44
CA PRO A 213 5.79 8.09 1.07
C PRO A 213 7.01 7.86 0.17
N GLY A 214 6.90 6.91 -0.75
CA GLY A 214 7.94 6.57 -1.72
C GLY A 214 7.36 6.36 -3.10
N PRO A 215 6.77 7.39 -3.74
CA PRO A 215 6.28 7.22 -5.10
C PRO A 215 7.44 6.95 -6.06
N LEU A 216 7.33 5.85 -6.82
CA LEU A 216 8.20 5.57 -7.95
C LEU A 216 8.24 6.78 -8.89
N ALA A 217 9.46 7.20 -9.21
CA ALA A 217 9.70 8.15 -10.28
C ALA A 217 9.22 7.53 -11.59
N SER A 218 8.30 8.22 -12.27
CA SER A 218 7.69 7.77 -13.51
C SER A 218 7.83 8.83 -14.60
N PRO A 219 7.68 8.50 -15.89
CA PRO A 219 7.67 9.51 -16.96
C PRO A 219 6.60 10.59 -16.77
N TRP A 220 5.52 10.29 -16.02
CA TRP A 220 4.45 11.24 -15.72
C TRP A 220 4.92 12.38 -14.83
N ASP A 221 5.94 12.16 -14.01
CA ASP A 221 6.52 13.21 -13.18
C ASP A 221 7.15 14.32 -14.04
N ASP A 222 7.54 14.06 -15.29
CA ASP A 222 8.06 15.15 -16.14
C ASP A 222 6.99 16.21 -16.45
N TRP A 223 5.71 15.82 -16.45
CA TRP A 223 4.58 16.72 -16.68
C TRP A 223 3.89 17.16 -15.39
N LEU A 224 3.78 16.25 -14.42
CA LEU A 224 3.01 16.48 -13.20
C LEU A 224 3.85 17.05 -12.05
N LEU A 225 5.17 16.91 -12.05
CA LEU A 225 6.02 17.40 -10.96
C LEU A 225 5.85 18.91 -10.74
N PRO A 226 5.72 19.79 -11.76
CA PRO A 226 5.43 21.21 -11.53
C PRO A 226 4.11 21.44 -10.79
N LEU A 227 3.06 20.66 -11.08
CA LEU A 227 1.75 20.77 -10.41
C LEU A 227 1.80 20.16 -9.01
N ARG A 228 2.45 19.00 -8.84
CA ARG A 228 2.62 18.31 -7.55
C ARG A 228 3.50 19.10 -6.58
N ALA A 229 4.61 19.66 -7.07
CA ALA A 229 5.56 20.43 -6.28
C ALA A 229 5.10 21.89 -6.07
N GLY A 230 4.36 22.45 -7.03
CA GLY A 230 3.82 23.81 -6.95
C GLY A 230 2.53 23.90 -6.13
N ALA A 231 1.55 23.04 -6.41
CA ALA A 231 0.20 23.08 -5.83
C ALA A 231 -0.09 21.96 -4.82
N GLY A 232 0.80 20.97 -4.67
CA GLY A 232 0.62 19.84 -3.74
C GLY A 232 -0.49 18.86 -4.11
N LEU A 233 -0.98 18.92 -5.36
CA LEU A 233 -2.04 18.06 -5.86
C LEU A 233 -1.45 16.78 -6.44
N ASP A 234 -1.61 15.66 -5.73
CA ASP A 234 -1.24 14.33 -6.25
C ASP A 234 -2.41 13.71 -7.02
N LEU A 235 -2.48 14.00 -8.33
CA LEU A 235 -3.57 13.57 -9.22
C LEU A 235 -3.62 12.06 -9.48
N ARG A 236 -2.67 11.28 -8.96
CA ARG A 236 -2.68 9.82 -9.12
C ARG A 236 -3.82 9.16 -8.34
N VAL A 237 -4.23 9.74 -7.20
CA VAL A 237 -5.39 9.27 -6.41
C VAL A 237 -6.71 9.46 -7.17
N PRO A 238 -7.05 10.68 -7.67
CA PRO A 238 -8.23 10.88 -8.51
C PRO A 238 -8.30 10.00 -9.75
N VAL A 239 -7.18 9.68 -10.40
CA VAL A 239 -7.17 8.80 -11.58
C VAL A 239 -7.48 7.35 -11.20
N LEU A 240 -6.89 6.84 -10.11
CA LEU A 240 -7.21 5.50 -9.59
C LEU A 240 -8.67 5.39 -9.14
N LEU A 241 -9.22 6.44 -8.51
CA LEU A 241 -10.62 6.50 -8.10
C LEU A 241 -11.57 6.71 -9.28
N GLY A 242 -11.17 7.51 -10.28
CA GLY A 242 -11.95 7.83 -11.48
C GLY A 242 -12.15 6.63 -12.41
N LEU A 243 -11.15 5.75 -12.51
CA LEU A 243 -11.28 4.45 -13.18
C LEU A 243 -12.29 3.53 -12.48
N GLY A 244 -12.57 3.74 -11.19
CA GLY A 244 -13.61 3.06 -10.42
C GLY A 244 -15.01 3.68 -10.49
N GLY A 245 -15.16 4.86 -11.12
CA GLY A 245 -16.43 5.60 -11.15
C GLY A 245 -17.59 4.81 -11.78
N ASN A 246 -17.32 4.04 -12.83
CA ASN A 246 -18.33 3.16 -13.45
C ASN A 246 -18.59 1.86 -12.65
N VAL A 247 -17.74 1.51 -11.69
CA VAL A 247 -17.89 0.34 -10.81
C VAL A 247 -18.73 0.68 -9.57
N LEU A 248 -18.61 1.89 -9.04
CA LEU A 248 -19.36 2.38 -7.88
C LEU A 248 -20.84 2.69 -8.19
N LEU A 249 -21.13 3.14 -9.41
CA LEU A 249 -22.42 3.70 -9.85
C LEU A 249 -23.36 2.70 -10.57
N GLY A 250 -23.02 1.41 -10.60
CA GLY A 250 -23.89 0.39 -11.20
C GLY A 250 -25.27 0.30 -10.51
N ALA A 251 -26.33 0.04 -11.30
CA ALA A 251 -27.68 -0.15 -10.78
C ALA A 251 -27.72 -1.20 -9.66
N PRO A 252 -28.52 -0.98 -8.59
CA PRO A 252 -28.64 -1.95 -7.50
C PRO A 252 -29.22 -3.27 -8.03
N GLY A 253 -28.57 -4.37 -7.67
CA GLY A 253 -29.12 -5.71 -7.72
C GLY A 253 -30.28 -5.94 -6.75
N ALA A 254 -30.89 -7.12 -6.85
CA ALA A 254 -32.13 -7.44 -6.14
C ALA A 254 -31.95 -7.80 -4.65
N ALA A 255 -30.81 -8.36 -4.23
CA ALA A 255 -30.62 -8.87 -2.87
C ALA A 255 -29.60 -8.06 -2.06
N GLN A 256 -29.90 -7.77 -0.79
CA GLN A 256 -28.92 -7.21 0.15
C GLN A 256 -28.03 -8.32 0.74
N ALA A 257 -26.72 -8.18 0.66
CA ALA A 257 -25.76 -9.17 1.14
C ALA A 257 -24.78 -8.59 2.17
N ALA A 258 -24.15 -9.46 2.97
CA ALA A 258 -23.01 -9.10 3.81
C ALA A 258 -21.71 -9.41 3.05
N PRO A 259 -20.74 -8.49 2.97
CA PRO A 259 -19.47 -8.75 2.29
C PRO A 259 -18.75 -9.96 2.89
N PRO A 260 -18.31 -10.95 2.08
CA PRO A 260 -17.63 -12.15 2.58
C PRO A 260 -16.20 -11.84 3.03
N LEU A 261 -15.70 -12.52 4.08
CA LEU A 261 -14.31 -12.36 4.55
C LEU A 261 -13.93 -10.89 4.77
N TRP A 262 -14.85 -10.11 5.33
CA TRP A 262 -14.65 -8.68 5.55
C TRP A 262 -14.49 -8.39 7.03
N ASN A 263 -13.29 -7.92 7.41
CA ASN A 263 -13.00 -7.40 8.73
C ASN A 263 -13.22 -5.88 8.76
N PRO A 264 -14.28 -5.36 9.42
CA PRO A 264 -14.51 -3.91 9.57
C PRO A 264 -13.49 -3.22 10.47
N ALA A 265 -12.78 -3.96 11.32
CA ALA A 265 -11.77 -3.48 12.26
C ALA A 265 -10.34 -3.87 11.83
N ALA A 266 -10.11 -4.13 10.53
CA ALA A 266 -8.79 -4.54 10.03
C ALA A 266 -7.72 -3.49 10.29
N PHE A 267 -6.59 -3.89 10.87
CA PHE A 267 -5.49 -2.95 11.14
C PHE A 267 -4.11 -3.61 11.10
N GLU A 268 -3.95 -4.80 11.65
CA GLU A 268 -2.65 -5.45 11.83
C GLU A 268 -1.98 -5.77 10.49
N LEU A 269 -2.77 -6.33 9.57
CA LEU A 269 -2.35 -6.82 8.26
C LEU A 269 -2.64 -5.84 7.12
N VAL A 270 -2.94 -4.59 7.48
CA VAL A 270 -3.20 -3.49 6.56
C VAL A 270 -2.00 -2.54 6.56
N GLY A 271 -1.59 -2.12 5.37
CA GLY A 271 -0.57 -1.08 5.18
C GLY A 271 -1.08 0.31 5.53
N SER A 272 -0.64 1.30 4.76
CA SER A 272 -1.24 2.63 4.70
C SER A 272 -2.60 2.61 3.99
N GLY A 273 -2.87 1.61 3.15
CA GLY A 273 -4.17 1.38 2.56
C GLY A 273 -4.21 0.23 1.57
N ALA A 274 -5.39 0.01 1.01
CA ALA A 274 -5.63 -0.99 -0.02
C ALA A 274 -6.82 -0.62 -0.90
N LEU A 275 -6.73 -0.91 -2.20
CA LEU A 275 -7.85 -0.92 -3.13
C LEU A 275 -7.98 -2.34 -3.67
N SER A 276 -9.18 -2.92 -3.58
CA SER A 276 -9.48 -4.22 -4.17
C SER A 276 -10.69 -4.12 -5.08
N LEU A 277 -10.56 -4.69 -6.27
CA LEU A 277 -11.58 -4.81 -7.31
C LEU A 277 -11.74 -6.30 -7.63
N GLY A 278 -12.82 -6.89 -7.14
CA GLY A 278 -13.20 -8.28 -7.36
C GLY A 278 -14.39 -8.41 -8.29
N TRP A 279 -14.44 -9.48 -9.05
CA TRP A 279 -15.61 -9.94 -9.78
C TRP A 279 -15.70 -11.45 -9.67
N GLN A 280 -16.82 -11.98 -9.19
CA GLN A 280 -17.06 -13.42 -9.10
C GLN A 280 -18.56 -13.70 -9.22
N GLY A 281 -18.94 -14.65 -10.09
CA GLY A 281 -20.33 -15.11 -10.19
C GLY A 281 -21.35 -14.01 -10.51
N GLY A 282 -20.94 -12.94 -11.20
CA GLY A 282 -21.79 -11.79 -11.52
C GLY A 282 -21.92 -10.76 -10.39
N VAL A 283 -21.14 -10.88 -9.32
CA VAL A 283 -21.01 -9.89 -8.24
C VAL A 283 -19.67 -9.19 -8.36
N ARG A 284 -19.68 -7.86 -8.39
CA ARG A 284 -18.51 -7.00 -8.27
C ARG A 284 -18.33 -6.62 -6.81
N ASP A 285 -17.12 -6.81 -6.27
CA ASP A 285 -16.73 -6.50 -4.89
C ASP A 285 -15.64 -5.43 -4.91
N THR A 286 -15.95 -4.23 -4.44
CA THR A 286 -15.02 -3.11 -4.38
C THR A 286 -14.77 -2.72 -2.94
N ARG A 287 -13.50 -2.70 -2.55
CA ARG A 287 -13.07 -2.35 -1.19
C ARG A 287 -11.98 -1.30 -1.24
N LEU A 288 -12.12 -0.25 -0.42
CA LEU A 288 -11.11 0.76 -0.20
C LEU A 288 -10.81 0.83 1.30
N LEU A 289 -9.55 0.70 1.67
CA LEU A 289 -9.04 0.91 3.01
C LEU A 289 -8.03 2.05 2.97
N VAL A 290 -8.17 3.02 3.86
CA VAL A 290 -7.24 4.14 4.00
C VAL A 290 -6.92 4.32 5.48
N ARG A 291 -5.65 4.30 5.84
CA ARG A 291 -5.17 4.45 7.21
C ARG A 291 -4.46 5.79 7.38
N GLN A 292 -4.70 6.43 8.53
CA GLN A 292 -3.94 7.59 8.99
C GLN A 292 -3.75 7.50 10.51
N GLY A 293 -2.51 7.31 10.98
CA GLY A 293 -2.23 7.12 12.40
C GLY A 293 -2.86 5.84 12.93
N SER A 294 -3.68 6.00 13.97
CA SER A 294 -4.49 4.93 14.55
C SER A 294 -5.88 4.80 13.93
N LEU A 295 -6.25 5.67 12.97
CA LEU A 295 -7.54 5.64 12.30
C LEU A 295 -7.47 4.86 10.99
N MET A 296 -8.54 4.14 10.65
CA MET A 296 -8.73 3.49 9.36
C MET A 296 -10.16 3.71 8.85
N LEU A 297 -10.29 4.21 7.62
CA LEU A 297 -11.54 4.30 6.89
C LEU A 297 -11.66 3.10 5.95
N GLY A 298 -12.77 2.38 6.05
CA GLY A 298 -13.11 1.27 5.17
C GLY A 298 -14.39 1.54 4.39
N LEU A 299 -14.34 1.42 3.07
CA LEU A 299 -15.51 1.46 2.19
C LEU A 299 -15.66 0.11 1.49
N ASN A 300 -16.88 -0.43 1.46
CA ASN A 300 -17.17 -1.74 0.88
C ASN A 300 -18.43 -1.66 0.04
N PHE A 301 -18.34 -2.14 -1.21
CA PHE A 301 -19.44 -2.11 -2.16
C PHE A 301 -19.57 -3.45 -2.89
N LEU A 302 -20.76 -4.02 -2.84
CA LEU A 302 -21.16 -5.12 -3.71
C LEU A 302 -22.16 -4.61 -4.76
N ARG A 303 -21.99 -5.01 -6.02
CA ARG A 303 -22.90 -4.67 -7.13
C ARG A 303 -23.11 -5.88 -8.06
N GLY A 304 -24.30 -6.04 -8.61
CA GLY A 304 -24.61 -7.14 -9.53
C GLY A 304 -25.83 -7.93 -9.04
N ARG A 305 -25.71 -9.24 -8.87
CA ARG A 305 -26.80 -10.07 -8.30
C ARG A 305 -27.04 -9.79 -6.81
N GLU A 306 -26.01 -9.36 -6.11
CA GLU A 306 -26.04 -8.93 -4.71
C GLU A 306 -25.65 -7.47 -4.58
N THR A 307 -26.12 -6.81 -3.53
CA THR A 307 -25.85 -5.42 -3.22
C THR A 307 -25.45 -5.22 -1.77
N TYR A 308 -24.47 -4.36 -1.60
CA TYR A 308 -24.07 -3.81 -0.31
C TYR A 308 -23.39 -2.48 -0.57
N GLY A 309 -23.58 -1.53 0.33
CA GLY A 309 -22.76 -0.33 0.41
C GLY A 309 -22.58 0.01 1.87
N GLY A 310 -21.36 0.21 2.32
CA GLY A 310 -21.12 0.59 3.71
C GLY A 310 -19.77 1.24 3.92
N ALA A 311 -19.73 2.05 4.97
CA ALA A 311 -18.53 2.71 5.44
C ALA A 311 -18.30 2.36 6.91
N THR A 312 -17.04 2.13 7.28
CA THR A 312 -16.60 1.87 8.65
C THR A 312 -15.44 2.78 8.99
N LEU A 313 -15.45 3.29 10.23
CA LEU A 313 -14.31 3.94 10.85
C LEU A 313 -13.79 3.05 11.97
N ALA A 314 -12.52 2.70 11.90
CA ALA A 314 -11.83 1.91 12.90
C ALA A 314 -10.77 2.75 13.62
N TYR A 315 -10.62 2.51 14.93
CA TYR A 315 -9.62 3.13 15.79
C TYR A 315 -8.81 2.05 16.51
N ASN A 316 -7.51 2.04 16.29
CA ASN A 316 -6.59 1.08 16.89
C ASN A 316 -6.06 1.60 18.24
N LEU A 317 -6.44 0.89 19.30
CA LEU A 317 -5.98 1.10 20.68
C LEU A 317 -4.78 0.24 21.05
N ALA A 318 -4.41 -0.74 20.20
CA ALA A 318 -3.35 -1.73 20.37
C ALA A 318 -3.34 -2.47 21.74
N PRO A 319 -3.50 -3.81 21.77
CA PRO A 319 -3.61 -4.73 20.63
C PRO A 319 -5.02 -4.79 20.02
N VAL A 320 -5.98 -4.01 20.54
CA VAL A 320 -7.38 -4.04 20.12
C VAL A 320 -7.67 -2.90 19.14
N THR A 321 -8.38 -3.21 18.06
CA THR A 321 -8.99 -2.22 17.16
C THR A 321 -10.50 -2.31 17.26
N LEU A 322 -11.16 -1.17 17.45
CA LEU A 322 -12.62 -1.06 17.46
C LEU A 322 -13.09 -0.39 16.18
N ALA A 323 -14.19 -0.86 15.61
CA ALA A 323 -14.79 -0.26 14.42
C ALA A 323 -16.29 -0.07 14.59
N MET A 324 -16.78 1.04 14.04
CA MET A 324 -18.21 1.31 13.90
C MET A 324 -18.48 1.84 12.50
N GLY A 325 -19.71 1.66 12.03
CA GLY A 325 -20.07 2.11 10.70
C GLY A 325 -21.53 1.91 10.39
N TYR A 326 -21.87 2.19 9.14
CA TYR A 326 -23.21 2.03 8.63
C TYR A 326 -23.16 1.48 7.22
N GLY A 327 -24.00 0.50 6.94
CA GLY A 327 -24.19 -0.08 5.63
C GLY A 327 -25.65 -0.08 5.20
N THR A 328 -25.91 -0.48 3.96
CA THR A 328 -27.28 -0.62 3.42
C THR A 328 -28.15 -1.58 4.22
N ARG A 329 -27.53 -2.51 4.94
CA ARG A 329 -28.18 -3.45 5.86
C ARG A 329 -28.39 -2.89 7.28
N GLY A 330 -27.85 -1.73 7.61
CA GLY A 330 -27.94 -1.13 8.95
C GLY A 330 -26.58 -0.93 9.62
N PRO A 331 -26.55 -0.77 10.96
CA PRO A 331 -25.33 -0.47 11.70
C PRO A 331 -24.33 -1.63 11.64
N VAL A 332 -23.05 -1.26 11.59
CA VAL A 332 -21.91 -2.19 11.62
C VAL A 332 -21.10 -1.92 12.88
N ALA A 333 -20.77 -2.97 13.61
CA ALA A 333 -19.78 -2.92 14.68
C ALA A 333 -18.70 -3.99 14.45
N GLY A 334 -17.47 -3.70 14.87
CA GLY A 334 -16.33 -4.57 14.67
C GLY A 334 -15.32 -4.46 15.80
N VAL A 335 -14.66 -5.58 16.08
CA VAL A 335 -13.49 -5.63 16.95
C VAL A 335 -12.45 -6.53 16.31
N ALA A 336 -11.18 -6.14 16.36
CA ALA A 336 -10.06 -6.98 15.98
C ALA A 336 -8.99 -6.97 17.07
N VAL A 337 -8.28 -8.10 17.21
CA VAL A 337 -7.19 -8.28 18.17
C VAL A 337 -5.96 -8.77 17.42
N ALA A 338 -4.86 -8.01 17.53
CA ALA A 338 -3.57 -8.37 16.96
C ALA A 338 -2.91 -9.54 17.71
N LEU A 339 -2.36 -10.51 16.98
CA LEU A 339 -1.76 -11.75 17.49
C LEU A 339 -0.23 -11.67 17.48
N GLY A 340 0.35 -10.57 17.96
CA GLY A 340 1.79 -10.46 18.16
C GLY A 340 2.64 -10.65 16.89
N GLY A 341 2.15 -10.19 15.73
CA GLY A 341 2.88 -10.33 14.46
C GLY A 341 2.55 -11.59 13.64
N TYR A 342 1.70 -12.48 14.14
CA TYR A 342 1.21 -13.63 13.36
C TYR A 342 -0.06 -13.32 12.58
N GLY A 343 -0.73 -12.21 12.85
CA GLY A 343 -2.01 -11.88 12.22
C GLY A 343 -2.98 -11.23 13.18
N GLU A 344 -4.28 -11.32 12.89
CA GLU A 344 -5.34 -10.79 13.73
C GLU A 344 -6.56 -11.72 13.73
N VAL A 345 -7.31 -11.71 14.82
CA VAL A 345 -8.67 -12.25 14.89
C VAL A 345 -9.67 -11.10 14.94
N TRP A 346 -10.87 -11.29 14.41
CA TRP A 346 -11.93 -10.29 14.47
C TRP A 346 -13.29 -10.88 14.75
N GLY A 347 -14.16 -10.03 15.30
CA GLY A 347 -15.59 -10.21 15.36
C GLY A 347 -16.27 -9.04 14.66
N ARG A 348 -17.39 -9.30 13.99
CA ARG A 348 -18.24 -8.26 13.42
C ARG A 348 -19.71 -8.54 13.70
N TYR A 349 -20.46 -7.46 13.82
CA TYR A 349 -21.91 -7.45 13.85
C TYR A 349 -22.42 -6.59 12.69
N LEU A 350 -23.37 -7.13 11.94
CA LEU A 350 -24.05 -6.46 10.84
C LEU A 350 -25.50 -6.93 10.82
N ASP A 351 -26.44 -6.04 11.12
CA ASP A 351 -27.88 -6.28 10.90
C ASP A 351 -28.40 -7.58 11.58
N GLY A 352 -28.16 -7.71 12.89
CA GLY A 352 -28.57 -8.89 13.65
C GLY A 352 -27.72 -10.15 13.42
N SER A 353 -26.82 -10.14 12.44
CA SER A 353 -25.89 -11.24 12.15
C SER A 353 -24.51 -10.95 12.74
N SER A 354 -23.94 -11.94 13.41
CA SER A 354 -22.57 -11.87 13.92
C SER A 354 -21.66 -12.81 13.14
N ALA A 355 -20.40 -12.45 12.97
CA ALA A 355 -19.39 -13.34 12.41
C ALA A 355 -18.07 -13.17 13.15
N VAL A 356 -17.32 -14.26 13.26
CA VAL A 356 -15.96 -14.29 13.80
C VAL A 356 -15.00 -14.77 12.72
N GLY A 357 -13.78 -14.25 12.71
CA GLY A 357 -12.79 -14.64 11.72
C GLY A 357 -11.36 -14.44 12.20
N ALA A 358 -10.43 -14.95 11.42
CA ALA A 358 -9.01 -14.83 11.66
C ALA A 358 -8.25 -14.73 10.35
N GLU A 359 -7.15 -13.98 10.36
CA GLU A 359 -6.22 -13.85 9.24
C GLU A 359 -4.81 -13.95 9.78
N LEU A 360 -4.10 -14.98 9.34
CA LEU A 360 -2.88 -15.49 9.96
C LEU A 360 -1.77 -15.70 8.94
N ILE A 361 -0.53 -15.56 9.39
CA ILE A 361 0.72 -15.89 8.69
C ILE A 361 1.50 -16.85 9.59
N PRO A 362 1.09 -18.13 9.65
CA PRO A 362 1.70 -19.11 10.55
C PRO A 362 3.11 -19.51 10.11
N LEU A 363 3.41 -19.38 8.82
CA LEU A 363 4.67 -19.75 8.20
C LEU A 363 5.03 -18.69 7.14
N ASN A 364 6.31 -18.58 6.81
CA ASN A 364 6.74 -17.68 5.74
C ASN A 364 6.00 -18.03 4.44
N TYR A 365 5.41 -17.01 3.84
CA TYR A 365 4.69 -17.04 2.58
C TYR A 365 3.38 -17.81 2.58
N LEU A 366 2.88 -18.24 3.74
CA LEU A 366 1.55 -18.84 3.90
C LEU A 366 0.63 -17.85 4.60
N ARG A 367 -0.45 -17.44 3.92
CA ARG A 367 -1.51 -16.60 4.49
C ARG A 367 -2.80 -17.39 4.55
N LEU A 368 -3.42 -17.43 5.72
CA LEU A 368 -4.70 -18.09 5.95
C LEU A 368 -5.71 -17.03 6.36
N LYS A 369 -6.92 -17.08 5.81
CA LYS A 369 -8.03 -16.21 6.20
C LYS A 369 -9.29 -17.05 6.31
N ALA A 370 -10.02 -16.92 7.40
CA ALA A 370 -11.27 -17.65 7.61
C ALA A 370 -12.30 -16.77 8.33
N GLU A 371 -13.57 -17.07 8.08
CA GLU A 371 -14.71 -16.45 8.73
C GLU A 371 -15.81 -17.48 8.95
N TYR A 372 -16.44 -17.44 10.12
CA TYR A 372 -17.62 -18.21 10.46
C TYR A 372 -18.77 -17.27 10.84
N THR A 373 -19.91 -17.41 10.16
CA THR A 373 -21.12 -16.65 10.46
C THR A 373 -21.92 -17.34 11.57
N LEU A 374 -22.19 -16.62 12.65
CA LEU A 374 -23.01 -17.02 13.79
C LEU A 374 -24.49 -16.79 13.46
N ALA A 375 -25.06 -17.70 12.66
CA ALA A 375 -26.49 -17.75 12.33
C ALA A 375 -27.00 -19.19 12.53
N PRO A 376 -28.32 -19.44 12.61
CA PRO A 376 -28.86 -20.79 12.87
C PRO A 376 -28.35 -21.88 11.92
N ALA A 377 -28.05 -21.54 10.66
CA ALA A 377 -27.51 -22.48 9.68
C ALA A 377 -25.97 -22.54 9.64
N GLY A 378 -25.27 -21.59 10.26
CA GLY A 378 -23.82 -21.43 10.18
C GLY A 378 -23.30 -21.21 8.74
N ALA A 379 -22.19 -20.49 8.57
CA ALA A 379 -21.52 -20.47 7.27
C ALA A 379 -20.02 -20.27 7.45
N LEU A 380 -19.24 -21.29 7.10
CA LEU A 380 -17.79 -21.22 7.05
C LEU A 380 -17.33 -20.72 5.68
N ARG A 381 -16.40 -19.78 5.70
CA ARG A 381 -15.64 -19.32 4.53
C ARG A 381 -14.17 -19.30 4.89
N GLY A 382 -13.31 -19.60 3.92
CA GLY A 382 -11.88 -19.47 4.12
C GLY A 382 -11.09 -19.48 2.84
N GLU A 383 -9.90 -18.89 2.88
CA GLU A 383 -8.90 -18.92 1.83
C GLU A 383 -7.52 -19.15 2.43
N ALA A 384 -6.74 -19.99 1.78
CA ALA A 384 -5.33 -20.21 2.02
C ALA A 384 -4.57 -19.80 0.76
N GLN A 385 -3.51 -19.01 0.92
CA GLN A 385 -2.66 -18.56 -0.16
C GLN A 385 -1.20 -18.85 0.19
N TYR A 386 -0.48 -19.48 -0.74
CA TYR A 386 0.94 -19.77 -0.57
C TYR A 386 1.76 -19.21 -1.73
N ALA A 387 2.84 -18.48 -1.44
CA ALA A 387 3.75 -17.94 -2.45
C ALA A 387 4.84 -18.94 -2.84
N LEU A 388 4.84 -19.32 -4.12
CA LEU A 388 5.73 -20.33 -4.68
C LEU A 388 7.16 -19.77 -4.86
N PRO A 389 8.19 -20.61 -4.65
CA PRO A 389 9.59 -20.20 -4.76
C PRO A 389 10.10 -20.19 -6.22
N VAL A 390 9.29 -19.76 -7.19
CA VAL A 390 9.65 -19.77 -8.63
C VAL A 390 10.56 -18.59 -9.00
N LEU A 391 10.41 -17.45 -8.33
CA LEU A 391 11.25 -16.24 -8.48
C LEU A 391 11.43 -15.57 -7.12
N PRO A 392 12.31 -16.10 -6.25
CA PRO A 392 12.42 -15.62 -4.87
C PRO A 392 12.88 -14.16 -4.75
N GLY A 393 13.70 -13.67 -5.70
CA GLY A 393 14.20 -12.28 -5.72
C GLY A 393 13.13 -11.21 -5.98
N GLU A 394 11.96 -11.60 -6.51
CA GLU A 394 10.82 -10.71 -6.76
C GLU A 394 9.71 -10.84 -5.70
N GLY A 395 10.05 -11.27 -4.48
CA GLY A 395 9.06 -11.41 -3.41
C GLY A 395 8.04 -12.52 -3.68
N ARG A 396 8.48 -13.57 -4.40
CA ARG A 396 7.69 -14.73 -4.81
C ARG A 396 6.41 -14.31 -5.54
N PRO A 397 6.49 -13.89 -6.80
CA PRO A 397 5.39 -13.25 -7.52
C PRO A 397 4.22 -14.21 -7.78
N VAL A 398 4.49 -15.51 -7.93
CA VAL A 398 3.46 -16.53 -8.18
C VAL A 398 2.95 -17.12 -6.87
N ARG A 399 1.64 -17.14 -6.69
CA ARG A 399 0.95 -17.73 -5.54
C ARG A 399 -0.13 -18.70 -5.99
N VAL A 400 -0.31 -19.77 -5.22
CA VAL A 400 -1.48 -20.66 -5.33
C VAL A 400 -2.50 -20.28 -4.26
N LEU A 401 -3.78 -20.42 -4.60
CA LEU A 401 -4.89 -20.14 -3.71
C LEU A 401 -5.82 -21.35 -3.69
N LEU A 402 -6.23 -21.76 -2.49
CA LEU A 402 -7.33 -22.68 -2.26
C LEU A 402 -8.30 -22.03 -1.28
N GLY A 403 -9.58 -22.03 -1.60
CA GLY A 403 -10.61 -21.48 -0.73
C GLY A 403 -11.89 -22.28 -0.74
N TYR A 404 -12.73 -21.96 0.23
CA TYR A 404 -14.03 -22.56 0.45
C TYR A 404 -15.04 -21.45 0.76
N ASP A 405 -16.13 -21.42 0.01
CA ASP A 405 -17.31 -20.59 0.28
C ASP A 405 -18.53 -21.28 -0.32
N ARG A 406 -19.21 -22.10 0.50
CA ARG A 406 -20.29 -23.00 0.05
C ARG A 406 -19.87 -23.89 -1.12
N GLY A 407 -18.60 -24.29 -1.15
CA GLY A 407 -17.98 -25.02 -2.26
C GLY A 407 -16.52 -24.60 -2.42
N TRP A 408 -15.69 -25.54 -2.91
CA TRP A 408 -14.27 -25.31 -3.10
C TRP A 408 -14.00 -24.47 -4.34
N TYR A 409 -13.01 -23.58 -4.25
CA TYR A 409 -12.44 -22.87 -5.38
C TYR A 409 -10.93 -22.84 -5.26
N ALA A 410 -10.25 -22.85 -6.40
CA ALA A 410 -8.80 -22.76 -6.45
C ALA A 410 -8.38 -21.73 -7.49
N GLY A 411 -7.15 -21.24 -7.39
CA GLY A 411 -6.67 -20.23 -8.31
C GLY A 411 -5.20 -19.91 -8.19
N GLY A 412 -4.76 -19.02 -9.07
CA GLY A 412 -3.43 -18.44 -9.06
C GLY A 412 -3.50 -16.95 -8.75
N THR A 413 -2.43 -16.41 -8.16
CA THR A 413 -2.23 -14.96 -8.04
C THR A 413 -0.84 -14.59 -8.52
N LEU A 414 -0.76 -13.56 -9.36
CA LEU A 414 0.48 -12.93 -9.76
C LEU A 414 0.61 -11.59 -9.02
N ARG A 415 1.74 -11.35 -8.35
CA ARG A 415 2.07 -10.08 -7.70
C ARG A 415 3.20 -9.40 -8.47
N LEU A 416 3.03 -8.10 -8.71
CA LEU A 416 3.99 -7.21 -9.34
C LEU A 416 4.11 -5.96 -8.47
N GLY A 417 5.17 -5.90 -7.64
CA GLY A 417 5.33 -4.87 -6.63
C GLY A 417 4.18 -4.90 -5.61
N ALA A 418 3.54 -3.75 -5.42
CA ALA A 418 2.40 -3.61 -4.52
C ALA A 418 1.05 -4.03 -5.14
N ASN A 419 1.04 -4.46 -6.40
CA ASN A 419 -0.15 -4.87 -7.13
C ASN A 419 -0.25 -6.40 -7.22
N SER A 420 -1.46 -6.93 -7.19
CA SER A 420 -1.71 -8.35 -7.45
C SER A 420 -2.96 -8.58 -8.28
N ALA A 421 -2.91 -9.59 -9.14
CA ALA A 421 -4.05 -10.07 -9.91
C ALA A 421 -4.25 -11.57 -9.64
N SER A 422 -5.46 -11.93 -9.23
CA SER A 422 -5.87 -13.30 -8.94
C SER A 422 -6.91 -13.77 -9.94
N LEU A 423 -6.78 -15.01 -10.39
CA LEU A 423 -7.78 -15.75 -11.16
C LEU A 423 -8.14 -17.01 -10.38
N THR A 424 -9.42 -17.19 -10.08
CA THR A 424 -9.94 -18.34 -9.35
C THR A 424 -11.03 -19.03 -10.15
N SER A 425 -11.15 -20.35 -10.01
CA SER A 425 -12.26 -21.15 -10.53
C SER A 425 -12.90 -21.93 -9.40
N ARG A 426 -14.23 -22.01 -9.43
CA ARG A 426 -14.99 -22.99 -8.64
C ARG A 426 -14.63 -24.41 -9.12
N LEU A 427 -14.54 -25.35 -8.19
CA LEU A 427 -14.22 -26.76 -8.49
C LEU A 427 -15.48 -27.61 -8.70
N ASP A 428 -16.62 -27.13 -8.21
CA ASP A 428 -17.94 -27.77 -8.29
C ASP A 428 -18.76 -27.33 -9.52
N ARG A 429 -18.39 -26.22 -10.17
CA ARG A 429 -19.09 -25.66 -11.32
C ARG A 429 -18.20 -24.75 -12.16
N LEU A 430 -18.55 -24.55 -13.43
CA LEU A 430 -17.85 -23.60 -14.30
C LEU A 430 -18.18 -22.15 -13.88
N SER A 431 -17.30 -21.56 -13.07
CA SER A 431 -17.42 -20.17 -12.64
C SER A 431 -16.05 -19.61 -12.28
N PHE A 432 -15.72 -18.48 -12.88
CA PHE A 432 -14.45 -17.80 -12.66
C PHE A 432 -14.63 -16.56 -11.78
N GLY A 433 -13.57 -16.25 -11.04
CA GLY A 433 -13.45 -15.02 -10.26
C GLY A 433 -12.13 -14.34 -10.60
N VAL A 434 -12.16 -13.03 -10.71
CA VAL A 434 -10.99 -12.17 -10.91
C VAL A 434 -10.91 -11.22 -9.72
N ARG A 435 -9.72 -11.02 -9.16
CA ARG A 435 -9.48 -10.01 -8.12
C ARG A 435 -8.21 -9.26 -8.47
N VAL A 436 -8.29 -7.94 -8.57
CA VAL A 436 -7.14 -7.05 -8.65
C VAL A 436 -7.04 -6.29 -7.33
N GLN A 437 -5.83 -6.16 -6.81
CA GLN A 437 -5.58 -5.46 -5.56
C GLN A 437 -4.30 -4.63 -5.65
N THR A 438 -4.33 -3.45 -5.06
CA THR A 438 -3.16 -2.60 -4.85
C THR A 438 -3.06 -2.32 -3.36
N LEU A 439 -1.87 -2.50 -2.79
CA LEU A 439 -1.51 -2.18 -1.41
C LEU A 439 -0.59 -0.96 -1.38
N TRP A 440 -0.57 -0.21 -0.29
CA TRP A 440 0.39 0.87 -0.05
C TRP A 440 0.58 1.14 1.44
#